data_AF-A0AAU6FAF4-F1
#
_entry.id   AF-A0AAU6FAF4-F1
#
_cell.length_a   1.000
_cell.length_b   1.000
_cell.length_c   1.000
_cell.angle_alpha   90.00
_cell.angle_beta   90.00
_cell.angle_gamma   90.00
#
_symmetry.space_group_name_H-M   'P 1'
#
loop_
_entity.id
_entity.type
_entity.pdbx_description
1 polymer ?
#
loop_
_entity_poly.entity_id
_entity_poly.type
_entity_poly.pdbx_seq_one_letter_code
_entity_poly.pdbx_strand_id
1 'polypeptide(L)' 'MPIAQAEDDRVAVGKILARPGISDALRAAASKALDGTAADVRYFLEVGQYEVDA' A
#
# COMPACT_ATOMS: atom_id res chain seq x y z
N MET A 1 -5.97 18.03 -12.25
CA MET A 1 -4.60 17.44 -12.32
C MET A 1 -4.53 16.29 -11.32
N PRO A 2 -4.73 15.02 -11.71
CA PRO A 2 -4.95 13.92 -10.75
C PRO A 2 -3.66 13.18 -10.33
N ILE A 3 -2.47 13.72 -10.63
CA ILE A 3 -1.20 13.04 -10.40
C ILE A 3 -0.81 13.02 -8.90
N ALA A 4 -1.25 14.02 -8.12
CA ALA A 4 -0.92 14.16 -6.71
C ALA A 4 -1.40 12.98 -5.85
N GLN A 5 -2.60 12.44 -6.11
CA GLN A 5 -3.16 11.34 -5.32
C GLN A 5 -2.32 10.07 -5.44
N ALA A 6 -1.88 9.74 -6.66
CA ALA A 6 -1.08 8.54 -6.91
C ALA A 6 0.27 8.56 -6.18
N GLU A 7 0.89 9.74 -6.10
CA GLU A 7 2.16 9.91 -5.39
C GLU A 7 1.96 9.88 -3.87
N ASP A 8 0.92 10.54 -3.35
CA ASP A 8 0.55 10.49 -1.92
C ASP A 8 0.22 9.06 -1.47
N ASP A 9 -0.55 8.32 -2.26
CA ASP A 9 -0.91 6.92 -1.99
C ASP A 9 0.35 6.04 -1.91
N ARG A 10 1.31 6.22 -2.84
CA ARG A 10 2.59 5.49 -2.80
C ARG A 10 3.43 5.84 -1.57
N VAL A 11 3.47 7.11 -1.19
CA VAL A 11 4.16 7.55 0.03
C VAL A 11 3.50 6.96 1.28
N ALA A 12 2.17 6.89 1.32
CA ALA A 12 1.43 6.27 2.42
C ALA A 12 1.75 4.77 2.55
N VAL A 13 1.77 4.03 1.44
CA VAL A 13 2.16 2.61 1.44
C VAL A 13 3.62 2.42 1.83
N GLY A 14 4.53 3.27 1.35
CA GLY A 14 5.93 3.28 1.78
C GLY A 14 6.10 3.53 3.29
N LYS A 15 5.29 4.42 3.88
CA LYS A 15 5.25 4.64 5.33
C LYS A 15 4.74 3.41 6.09
N ILE A 16 3.74 2.70 5.56
CA ILE A 16 3.24 1.45 6.16
C ILE A 16 4.36 0.39 6.13
N LEU A 17 5.05 0.23 5.00
CA LEU A 17 6.22 -0.64 4.83
C LEU A 17 7.35 -0.37 5.84
N ALA A 18 7.53 0.90 6.21
CA ALA A 18 8.52 1.35 7.18
C ALA A 18 8.08 1.20 8.65
N ARG A 19 6.80 0.87 8.92
CA ARG A 19 6.34 0.67 10.31
C ARG A 19 6.95 -0.62 10.89
N PRO A 20 7.51 -0.57 12.11
CA PRO A 20 7.90 -1.78 12.81
C PRO A 20 6.65 -2.56 13.23
N GLY A 21 6.64 -3.88 12.99
CA GLY A 21 5.54 -4.76 13.38
C GLY A 21 4.53 -5.09 12.26
N ILE A 22 4.77 -4.67 11.02
CA ILE A 22 3.97 -5.16 9.89
C ILE A 22 4.27 -6.62 9.59
N SER A 23 3.23 -7.38 9.24
CA SER A 23 3.36 -8.76 8.78
C SER A 23 4.13 -8.82 7.46
N ASP A 24 4.91 -9.88 7.26
CA ASP A 24 5.68 -10.08 6.02
C ASP A 24 4.76 -10.15 4.79
N ALA A 25 3.56 -10.72 4.96
CA ALA A 25 2.50 -10.71 3.96
C ALA A 25 2.01 -9.28 3.63
N LEU A 26 1.84 -8.41 4.62
CA LEU A 26 1.43 -7.02 4.43
C LEU A 26 2.53 -6.24 3.71
N ARG A 27 3.79 -6.53 4.04
CA ARG A 27 4.97 -5.98 3.37
C ARG A 27 5.02 -6.39 1.89
N ALA A 28 4.81 -7.67 1.59
CA ALA A 28 4.82 -8.20 0.22
C ALA A 28 3.69 -7.62 -0.63
N ALA A 29 2.48 -7.55 -0.07
CA ALA A 29 1.32 -6.98 -0.75
C ALA A 29 1.48 -5.46 -0.98
N ALA A 30 2.02 -4.72 -0.01
CA ALA A 30 2.37 -3.31 -0.15
C ALA A 30 3.40 -3.08 -1.26
N SER A 31 4.46 -3.89 -1.29
CA SER A 31 5.49 -3.83 -2.34
C SER A 31 4.91 -4.11 -3.72
N LYS A 32 3.99 -5.07 -3.83
CA LYS A 32 3.31 -5.41 -5.07
C LYS A 32 2.35 -4.31 -5.53
N ALA A 33 1.67 -3.65 -4.60
CA ALA A 33 0.81 -2.51 -4.91
C ALA A 33 1.62 -1.30 -5.41
N LEU A 34 2.80 -1.04 -4.82
CA LEU A 34 3.72 0.01 -5.26
C LEU A 34 4.29 -0.24 -6.66
N ASP A 35 4.53 -1.50 -7.02
CA ASP A 35 4.97 -1.92 -8.36
C ASP A 35 3.84 -1.78 -9.41
N GLY A 36 2.58 -1.78 -8.96
CA GLY A 36 1.39 -1.64 -9.78
C GLY A 36 0.95 -0.19 -10.04
N THR A 37 -0.34 -0.05 -10.38
CA THR A 37 -0.94 1.26 -10.68
C THR A 37 -1.45 1.97 -9.43
N ALA A 38 -1.72 3.27 -9.53
CA ALA A 38 -2.33 4.03 -8.43
C ALA A 38 -3.66 3.41 -7.94
N ALA A 39 -4.38 2.70 -8.81
CA ALA A 39 -5.57 1.95 -8.43
C ALA A 39 -5.26 0.76 -7.52
N ASP A 40 -4.16 0.02 -7.78
CA ASP A 40 -3.71 -1.08 -6.91
C ASP A 40 -3.29 -0.57 -5.54
N VAL A 41 -2.55 0.54 -5.49
CA VAL A 41 -2.12 1.19 -4.23
C VAL A 41 -3.34 1.59 -3.40
N ARG A 42 -4.34 2.17 -4.06
CA ARG A 42 -5.57 2.60 -3.40
C ARG A 42 -6.42 1.42 -2.93
N TYR A 43 -6.54 0.37 -3.73
CA TYR A 43 -7.20 -0.88 -3.32
C TYR A 43 -6.48 -1.54 -2.15
N PHE A 44 -5.15 -1.51 -2.12
CA PHE A 44 -4.35 -2.02 -1.02
C PHE A 44 -4.53 -1.21 0.29
N LEU A 45 -4.58 0.13 0.18
CA LEU A 45 -4.87 1.02 1.31
C LEU A 45 -6.28 0.82 1.88
N GLU A 46 -7.26 0.52 1.03
CA GLU A 46 -8.66 0.42 1.42
C GLU A 46 -9.05 -0.99 1.88
N VAL A 47 -8.52 -2.03 1.22
CA VAL A 47 -8.88 -3.44 1.42
C VAL A 47 -7.69 -4.27 1.87
N GLY A 48 -6.54 -4.08 1.23
CA GLY A 48 -5.34 -4.89 1.44
C GLY A 48 -4.86 -4.93 2.89
N GLN A 49 -5.00 -3.84 3.65
CA GLN A 49 -4.63 -3.80 5.07
C GLN A 49 -5.53 -4.64 6.00
N TYR A 50 -6.76 -5.00 5.59
CA TYR A 50 -7.69 -5.82 6.36
C TYR A 50 -7.60 -7.31 6.00
N GLU A 51 -7.23 -7.63 4.77
CA GLU A 51 -7.13 -9.03 4.28
C GLU A 51 -5.92 -9.78 4.86
N VAL A 52 -4.88 -9.05 5.31
CA VAL A 52 -3.65 -9.66 5.86
C VAL A 52 -3.70 -9.93 7.36
N ASP A 53 -4.77 -9.49 8.03
CA ASP A 53 -5.03 -9.73 9.45
C ASP A 53 -6.05 -10.88 9.66
N ALA A 54 -6.62 -11.44 8.58
CA ALA A 54 -7.62 -12.51 8.60
C ALA A 54 -7.01 -13.92 8.58
#